data_AF-A0A353WSZ0-F1
#
_entry.id   AF-A0A353WSZ0-F1
#
_cell.length_a   1.000
_cell.length_b   1.000
_cell.length_c   1.000
_cell.angle_alpha   90.00
_cell.angle_beta   90.00
_cell.angle_gamma   90.00
#
_symmetry.space_group_name_H-M   'P 1'
#
loop_
_entity.id
_entity.type
_entity.pdbx_description
1 polymer ?
#
loop_
_entity_poly.entity_id
_entity_poly.type
_entity_poly.pdbx_seq_one_letter_code
_entity_poly.pdbx_strand_id
1 'polypeptide(L)' 'MENPKATIAELSSVLEINTSAVQKQLSNLLSKGYITKDPDSNSYLVIAVSTTK' A
#
# COMPACT_ATOMS: atom_id res chain seq x y z
N MET A 1 0.61 18.18 -3.11
CA MET A 1 1.40 16.94 -3.21
C MET A 1 0.38 15.80 -3.16
N GLU A 2 0.20 15.07 -4.25
CA GLU A 2 -0.66 13.89 -4.23
C GLU A 2 0.01 12.78 -3.42
N ASN A 3 -0.71 12.19 -2.47
CA ASN A 3 -0.20 11.03 -1.76
C ASN A 3 -0.11 9.86 -2.74
N PRO A 4 1.01 9.13 -2.80
CA PRO A 4 1.14 7.99 -3.70
C PRO A 4 0.05 6.96 -3.40
N LYS A 5 -0.72 6.62 -4.43
CA LYS A 5 -1.75 5.57 -4.42
C LYS A 5 -1.28 4.41 -5.29
N ALA A 6 -1.52 3.19 -4.83
CA ALA A 6 -1.25 2.00 -5.65
C ALA A 6 -2.27 0.89 -5.36
N THR A 7 -2.60 0.11 -6.38
CA THR A 7 -3.41 -1.10 -6.27
C THR A 7 -2.54 -2.32 -6.01
N ILE A 8 -3.15 -3.42 -5.56
CA ILE A 8 -2.46 -4.71 -5.39
C ILE A 8 -1.87 -5.19 -6.73
N ALA A 9 -2.56 -4.95 -7.85
CA ALA A 9 -2.11 -5.37 -9.17
C ALA A 9 -0.85 -4.61 -9.61
N GLU A 10 -0.83 -3.29 -9.41
CA GLU A 10 0.35 -2.45 -9.70
C GLU A 10 1.54 -2.85 -8.83
N LEU A 11 1.33 -3.03 -7.52
CA LEU A 11 2.38 -3.47 -6.60
C LEU A 11 2.91 -4.87 -6.94
N SER A 12 2.01 -5.78 -7.32
CA SER A 12 2.38 -7.13 -7.78
C SER A 12 3.23 -7.08 -9.05
N SER A 13 2.90 -6.19 -9.99
CA SER A 13 3.65 -6.01 -11.23
C SER A 13 5.02 -5.36 -11.01
N VAL A 14 5.13 -4.37 -10.13
CA VAL A 14 6.38 -3.64 -9.88
C VAL A 14 7.36 -4.45 -9.05
N LEU A 15 6.86 -5.19 -8.06
CA LEU A 15 7.68 -5.97 -7.14
C LEU A 15 7.86 -7.42 -7.62
N GLU A 16 7.25 -7.79 -8.74
CA GLU A 16 7.26 -9.14 -9.33
C GLU A 16 6.89 -10.25 -8.34
N ILE A 17 5.97 -9.93 -7.41
CA ILE A 17 5.49 -10.84 -6.37
C ILE A 17 4.01 -11.11 -6.53
N ASN A 18 3.60 -12.31 -6.13
CA ASN A 18 2.21 -12.72 -6.15
C ASN A 18 1.32 -11.78 -5.34
N THR A 19 0.10 -11.56 -5.83
CA THR A 19 -0.93 -10.72 -5.21
C THR A 19 -1.22 -11.11 -3.76
N SER A 20 -1.16 -12.39 -3.41
CA SER A 20 -1.32 -12.88 -2.02
C SER A 20 -0.21 -12.39 -1.08
N ALA A 21 1.03 -12.32 -1.56
CA ALA A 21 2.16 -11.80 -0.78
C ALA A 21 2.02 -10.29 -0.58
N VAL A 22 1.64 -9.58 -1.65
CA VAL A 22 1.34 -8.13 -1.61
C VAL A 22 0.21 -7.84 -0.62
N GLN A 23 -0.89 -8.60 -0.67
CA GLN A 23 -1.99 -8.48 0.29
C GLN A 23 -1.54 -8.68 1.73
N LYS A 24 -0.72 -9.69 2.01
CA LYS A 24 -0.20 -9.95 3.37
C LYS A 24 0.66 -8.79 3.88
N GLN A 25 1.49 -8.21 3.00
CA GLN A 25 2.30 -7.04 3.33
C GLN A 25 1.45 -5.79 3.57
N LEU A 26 0.49 -5.52 2.68
CA LEU A 26 -0.42 -4.38 2.81
C LEU A 26 -1.27 -4.48 4.08
N SER A 27 -1.78 -5.66 4.43
CA SER A 27 -2.50 -5.86 5.71
C SER A 27 -1.63 -5.54 6.93
N ASN A 28 -0.34 -5.87 6.89
CA ASN A 28 0.61 -5.56 7.96
C ASN A 28 0.94 -4.05 8.02
N LEU A 29 0.97 -3.36 6.88
CA LEU A 29 1.18 -1.91 6.82
C LEU A 29 -0.07 -1.14 7.24
N LEU A 30 -1.26 -1.63 6.87
CA LEU A 30 -2.57 -1.14 7.32
C LEU A 30 -2.69 -1.22 8.83
N SER A 31 -2.39 -2.39 9.43
CA SER A 31 -2.51 -2.60 10.87
C SER A 31 -1.55 -1.72 11.68
N LYS A 32 -0.40 -1.36 11.09
CA LYS A 32 0.56 -0.43 11.69
C LYS A 32 0.24 1.05 11.43
N GLY A 33 -0.78 1.36 10.63
CA GLY A 33 -1.20 2.72 10.31
C GLY A 33 -0.30 3.44 9.29
N TYR A 34 0.54 2.73 8.54
CA TYR A 34 1.41 3.33 7.52
C TYR A 34 0.66 3.67 6.22
N ILE A 35 -0.37 2.89 5.92
CA ILE A 35 -1.20 3.04 4.75
C ILE A 35 -2.68 2.97 5.12
N THR A 36 -3.53 3.60 4.32
CA THR A 36 -4.99 3.46 4.40
C THR A 36 -5.53 2.92 3.09
N LYS A 37 -6.70 2.33 3.14
CA LYS A 37 -7.39 1.81 1.96
C LYS A 37 -8.45 2.82 1.51
N ASP A 38 -8.38 3.19 0.24
CA ASP A 38 -9.41 3.94 -0.46
C ASP A 38 -10.56 2.98 -0.82
N PRO A 39 -11.77 3.14 -0.24
CA PRO A 39 -12.89 2.26 -0.54
C PRO A 39 -13.44 2.45 -1.96
N ASP A 40 -13.27 3.62 -2.55
CA ASP A 40 -13.81 3.95 -3.88
C ASP A 40 -12.93 3.39 -5.00
N SER A 41 -11.61 3.48 -4.85
CA SER A 41 -10.65 3.02 -5.88
C SER A 41 -9.96 1.69 -5.56
N ASN A 42 -10.32 1.05 -4.44
CA ASN A 42 -9.68 -0.18 -3.93
C ASN A 42 -8.14 -0.07 -3.88
N SER A 43 -7.63 1.16 -3.75
CA SER A 43 -6.22 1.50 -3.79
C SER A 43 -5.72 1.74 -2.36
N TYR A 44 -4.42 1.64 -2.17
CA TYR A 44 -3.77 1.89 -0.89
C TYR A 44 -3.03 3.22 -0.97
N LEU A 45 -3.30 4.11 -0.03
CA LEU A 45 -2.60 5.39 0.11
C LEU A 45 -1.60 5.30 1.24
N VAL A 46 -0.42 5.88 1.05
CA VAL A 46 0.54 6.09 2.14
C VAL A 46 0.09 7.27 3.00
N ILE A 47 -0.04 7.04 4.31
CA ILE A 47 -0.47 8.05 5.31
C ILE A 47 0.59 8.36 6.36
N ALA A 48 1.60 7.51 6.54
CA ALA A 48 2.73 7.82 7.41
C ALA A 48 4.04 7.69 6.64
N VAL A 49 4.66 8.83 6.36
CA VAL A 49 6.08 8.92 6.02
C VAL A 49 6.72 9.83 7.07
N SER A 50 7.03 9.24 8.22
CA SER A 50 8.00 9.83 9.14
C SER A 50 9.10 8.80 9.38
N THR A 51 9.87 8.54 8.34
CA THR A 51 11.22 8.00 8.49
C THR A 51 12.17 9.18 8.35
N THR A 52 12.16 10.07 9.33
CA THR A 52 13.28 10.98 9.55
C THR A 52 14.38 10.18 10.23
N LYS A 53 15.41 9.82 9.47
CA LYS A 53 16.84 10.13 9.70
C LYS A 53 17.74 9.07 9.09
#